data_AF-A0A4W5LRQ1-F1
#
_entry.id   AF-A0A4W5LRQ1-F1
#
_cell.length_a   1.000
_cell.length_b   1.000
_cell.length_c   1.000
_cell.angle_alpha   90.00
_cell.angle_beta   90.00
_cell.angle_gamma   90.00
#
_symmetry.space_group_name_H-M   'P 1'
#
loop_
_entity.id
_entity.type
_entity.pdbx_description
1 polymer ?
#
loop_
_entity_poly.entity_id
_entity_poly.type
_entity_poly.pdbx_seq_one_letter_code
_entity_poly.pdbx_strand_id
1 'polypeptide(L)' 'MISEIYLLERVLRAYGVTEPGAGSDVAGLKTRAEKKGDEYVVNGQKMWITNGGKANW' A
#
# COMPACT_ATOMS: atom_id res chain seq x y z
N MET A 1 13.05 -1.93 32.52
CA MET A 1 13.71 -2.04 31.21
C MET A 1 13.15 -3.12 30.28
N ILE A 2 12.38 -4.11 30.73
CA ILE A 2 11.74 -5.12 29.83
C ILE A 2 10.22 -4.93 29.66
N SER A 3 9.59 -4.02 30.40
CA SER A 3 8.15 -3.72 30.32
C SER A 3 7.78 -2.68 29.26
N GLU A 4 8.71 -1.83 28.83
CA GLU A 4 8.46 -0.74 27.86
C GLU A 4 8.43 -1.22 26.39
N ILE A 5 8.96 -2.42 26.10
CA ILE A 5 8.96 -3.01 24.75
C ILE A 5 7.55 -3.50 24.33
N TYR A 6 6.61 -3.66 25.26
CA TYR A 6 5.28 -4.21 25.00
C TYR A 6 4.18 -3.17 24.68
N LEU A 7 4.53 -1.87 24.62
CA LEU A 7 3.57 -0.79 24.37
C LEU A 7 3.59 -0.25 22.93
N LEU A 8 4.40 -0.84 22.04
CA LEU A 8 4.32 -0.49 20.62
C LEU A 8 3.10 -1.15 20.00
N GLU A 9 2.08 -0.33 19.73
CA GLU A 9 0.95 -0.65 18.86
C GLU A 9 1.45 -1.41 17.60
N ARG A 10 0.88 -2.58 17.30
CA ARG A 10 1.30 -3.38 16.13
C ARG A 10 0.90 -2.65 14.85
N VAL A 11 1.88 -2.09 14.15
CA VAL A 11 1.67 -1.49 12.83
C VAL A 11 1.67 -2.60 11.77
N LEU A 12 0.52 -2.84 11.15
CA LEU A 12 0.36 -3.73 10.00
C LEU A 12 0.61 -2.98 8.69
N ARG A 13 1.31 -3.64 7.76
CA ARG A 13 1.62 -3.09 6.43
C ARG A 13 1.10 -3.99 5.32
N ALA A 14 0.75 -3.38 4.20
CA ALA A 14 0.36 -4.01 2.96
C ALA A 14 1.27 -3.51 1.81
N TYR A 15 1.43 -4.34 0.78
CA TYR A 15 2.22 -3.98 -0.40
C TYR A 15 1.34 -4.01 -1.64
N GLY A 16 0.88 -2.83 -2.06
CA GLY A 16 -0.15 -2.61 -3.07
C GLY A 16 0.34 -2.56 -4.52
N VAL A 17 0.99 -3.60 -5.05
CA VAL A 17 1.54 -3.55 -6.43
C VAL A 17 0.56 -4.06 -7.48
N THR A 18 0.15 -5.33 -7.38
CA THR A 18 -0.65 -6.04 -8.40
C THR A 18 -1.97 -5.35 -8.70
N GLU A 19 -2.32 -5.30 -9.99
CA GLU A 19 -3.59 -4.76 -10.52
C GLU A 19 -4.37 -5.86 -11.25
N PRO A 20 -5.68 -5.69 -11.47
CA PRO A 20 -6.48 -6.68 -12.21
C PRO A 20 -5.91 -7.08 -13.57
N GLY A 21 -5.20 -6.17 -14.24
CA GLY A 21 -4.57 -6.41 -15.55
C GLY A 21 -3.05 -6.49 -15.55
N ALA A 22 -2.38 -6.39 -14.40
CA ALA A 22 -0.92 -6.32 -14.32
C ALA A 22 -0.39 -6.95 -13.00
N GLY A 23 0.20 -8.13 -13.12
CA GLY A 23 0.90 -8.84 -12.04
C GLY A 23 2.38 -9.01 -12.36
N SER A 24 2.71 -9.98 -13.20
CA SER A 24 4.10 -10.19 -13.66
C SER A 24 4.64 -9.02 -14.49
N ASP A 25 3.79 -8.41 -15.32
CA ASP A 25 4.13 -7.18 -16.05
C ASP A 25 3.87 -5.94 -15.18
N VAL A 26 4.77 -5.68 -14.24
CA VAL A 26 4.72 -4.50 -13.35
C VAL A 26 4.95 -3.20 -14.13
N ALA A 27 5.61 -3.24 -15.28
CA ALA A 27 5.75 -2.05 -16.12
C ALA A 27 4.40 -1.63 -16.75
N GLY A 28 3.49 -2.59 -16.94
CA GLY A 28 2.16 -2.39 -17.51
C GLY A 28 1.11 -1.73 -16.59
N LEU A 29 1.45 -1.40 -15.34
CA LEU A 29 0.52 -0.83 -14.35
C LEU A 29 -0.20 0.42 -14.89
N LYS A 30 -1.46 0.57 -14.51
CA LYS A 30 -2.36 1.67 -14.89
C LYS A 30 -2.64 2.64 -13.75
N THR A 31 -2.39 2.30 -12.49
CA THR A 31 -2.45 3.27 -11.38
C THR A 31 -1.54 4.46 -11.69
N ARG A 32 -2.03 5.68 -11.47
CA ARG A 32 -1.28 6.92 -11.68
C ARG A 32 -1.27 7.75 -10.41
N ALA A 33 -0.15 8.40 -10.14
CA ALA A 33 -0.01 9.43 -9.13
C ALA A 33 0.29 10.76 -9.85
N GLU A 34 -0.64 11.69 -9.80
CA GLU A 34 -0.50 13.01 -10.41
C GLU A 34 -0.19 14.04 -9.32
N LYS A 35 0.91 14.81 -9.47
CA LYS A 35 1.22 15.88 -8.51
C LYS A 35 0.30 17.07 -8.73
N LYS A 36 -0.45 17.47 -7.69
CA LYS A 36 -1.32 18.66 -7.70
C LYS A 36 -0.89 19.57 -6.55
N GLY A 37 -0.09 20.58 -6.88
CA GLY A 37 0.54 21.45 -5.89
C GLY A 37 1.50 20.66 -4.99
N ASP A 38 1.14 20.58 -3.72
CA ASP A 38 1.89 20.02 -2.60
C ASP A 38 1.62 18.51 -2.42
N GLU A 39 0.60 17.99 -3.10
CA GLU A 39 0.07 16.64 -2.90
C GLU A 39 0.16 15.78 -4.16
N TYR A 40 -0.03 14.47 -4.00
CA TYR A 40 -0.24 13.53 -5.10
C TYR A 40 -1.66 12.99 -5.05
N VAL A 41 -2.38 13.10 -6.17
CA VAL A 41 -3.64 12.41 -6.37
C VAL A 41 -3.38 11.05 -7.01
N VAL A 42 -3.63 9.98 -6.25
CA VAL A 42 -3.42 8.60 -6.70
C VAL A 42 -4.75 7.99 -7.14
N ASN A 43 -4.83 7.49 -8.38
CA ASN A 43 -6.01 6.85 -8.93
C ASN A 43 -5.66 5.52 -9.63
N GLY A 44 -6.39 4.46 -9.30
CA GLY A 44 -6.22 3.13 -9.85
C GLY A 44 -6.90 2.06 -9.00
N GLN A 45 -6.74 0.79 -9.39
CA GLN A 45 -7.27 -0.35 -8.65
C GLN A 45 -6.15 -1.35 -8.37
N LYS A 46 -6.10 -1.87 -7.14
CA LYS A 46 -5.17 -2.91 -6.72
C LYS A 46 -5.91 -4.21 -6.44
N MET A 47 -5.23 -5.34 -6.63
CA MET A 47 -5.79 -6.67 -6.46
C MET A 47 -4.79 -7.60 -5.78
N TRP A 48 -5.29 -8.56 -5.00
CA TRP A 48 -4.47 -9.57 -4.32
C TRP A 48 -3.50 -9.00 -3.27
N ILE A 49 -3.92 -7.94 -2.58
CA ILE A 49 -3.07 -7.28 -1.59
C ILE A 49 -3.19 -7.98 -0.24
N THR A 50 -2.16 -8.73 0.13
CA THR A 50 -2.03 -9.31 1.47
C THR A 50 -2.16 -8.21 2.52
N ASN A 51 -3.02 -8.46 3.51
CA ASN A 51 -3.40 -7.51 4.57
C ASN A 51 -4.14 -6.24 4.11
N GLY A 52 -4.57 -6.11 2.85
CA GLY A 52 -5.14 -4.85 2.33
C GLY A 52 -6.32 -4.29 3.14
N GLY A 53 -7.14 -5.14 3.77
CA GLY A 53 -8.25 -4.71 4.64
C GLY A 53 -7.90 -4.58 6.12
N LYS A 54 -6.65 -4.85 6.53
CA LYS A 54 -6.19 -4.85 7.93
C LYS A 54 -5.00 -3.93 8.17
N ALA A 55 -4.29 -3.52 7.12
CA ALA A 55 -3.08 -2.74 7.22
C ALA A 55 -3.37 -1.30 7.64
N ASN A 56 -2.46 -0.72 8.42
CA ASN A 56 -2.42 0.70 8.72
C ASN A 56 -1.77 1.49 7.58
N TRP A 57 -0.89 0.82 6.81
CA TRP A 57 -0.09 1.36 5.70
C TRP A 57 -0.07 0.42 4.51
#